data_AF-A0AAE6JJU8-F1
#
_entry.id   AF-A0AAE6JJU8-F1
#
_cell.length_a   1.000
_cell.length_b   1.000
_cell.length_c   1.000
_cell.angle_alpha   90.00
_cell.angle_beta   90.00
_cell.angle_gamma   90.00
#
_symmetry.space_group_name_H-M   'P 1'
#
loop_
_entity.id
_entity.type
_entity.pdbx_description
1 polymer ?
#
loop_
_entity_poly.entity_id
_entity_poly.type
_entity_poly.pdbx_seq_one_letter_code
_entity_poly.pdbx_strand_id
1 'polypeptide(L)'
;MARIFAVSTVLLLSLKTGYAQKVLNDYIITKTCDTIAVKLKYNWLGNIVYELPGSTKFTAVAEGKIKEFHWSKMEPQTFIAAVLPGDDKPTFVGLLERGQINLYELISHRYRATIRYWYANKENRPLVEINNQLRLFGTDKQLVRHFTDLISDKQQVYLAFKQQKKYNFKTIRKSIQQYNSLRWSSRP
;
A
#
# COMPACT_ATOMS: atom_id res chain seq x y z
N MET A 1 -25.07 -49.89 48.68
CA MET A 1 -24.95 -49.50 47.26
C MET A 1 -25.34 -48.05 47.11
N ALA A 2 -24.37 -47.14 46.93
CA ALA A 2 -24.64 -45.76 46.55
C ALA A 2 -23.49 -45.28 45.65
N ARG A 3 -23.82 -44.93 44.40
CA ARG A 3 -22.93 -44.29 43.43
C ARG A 3 -23.18 -42.78 43.52
N ILE A 4 -22.13 -41.98 43.68
CA ILE A 4 -22.18 -40.54 43.34
C ILE A 4 -20.94 -40.23 42.50
N PHE A 5 -21.21 -39.97 41.23
CA PHE A 5 -20.28 -39.50 40.22
C PHE A 5 -19.83 -38.07 40.58
N ALA A 6 -18.55 -37.86 40.89
CA ALA A 6 -17.96 -36.52 40.91
C ALA A 6 -17.44 -36.20 39.50
N VAL A 7 -18.38 -35.81 38.64
CA VAL A 7 -18.13 -35.35 37.27
C VAL A 7 -17.71 -33.88 37.31
N SER A 8 -16.53 -33.62 36.78
CA SER A 8 -16.15 -32.42 36.02
C SER A 8 -16.31 -31.08 36.75
N THR A 9 -15.28 -30.69 37.51
CA THR A 9 -15.04 -29.26 37.80
C THR A 9 -14.75 -28.57 36.48
N VAL A 10 -15.76 -27.85 36.03
CA VAL A 10 -15.83 -27.19 34.74
C VAL A 10 -14.61 -26.28 34.55
N LEU A 11 -13.84 -26.60 33.51
CA LEU A 11 -12.78 -25.83 32.87
C LEU A 11 -13.36 -24.52 32.29
N LEU A 12 -13.85 -23.61 33.15
CA LEU A 12 -14.55 -22.38 32.80
C LEU A 12 -13.64 -21.13 32.91
N LEU A 13 -12.35 -21.28 32.56
CA LEU A 13 -11.38 -20.16 32.61
C LEU A 13 -10.63 -19.89 31.29
N SER A 14 -10.92 -20.61 30.20
CA SER A 14 -10.19 -20.48 28.93
C SER A 14 -10.99 -19.84 27.78
N LEU A 15 -12.06 -19.10 28.08
CA LEU A 15 -12.81 -18.31 27.07
C LEU A 15 -12.77 -16.81 27.36
N LYS A 16 -11.65 -16.29 27.89
CA LYS A 16 -11.24 -14.94 27.47
C LYS A 16 -10.71 -15.07 26.04
N THR A 17 -11.64 -15.29 25.13
CA THR A 17 -11.45 -15.14 23.70
C THR A 17 -10.73 -13.81 23.53
N GLY A 18 -9.49 -13.91 23.06
CA GLY A 18 -8.73 -12.74 22.66
C GLY A 18 -9.54 -12.04 21.59
N TYR A 19 -10.30 -11.03 22.00
CA TYR A 19 -10.53 -9.88 21.17
C TYR A 19 -9.16 -9.22 21.03
N ALA A 20 -8.30 -9.82 20.21
CA ALA A 20 -7.39 -9.07 19.38
C ALA A 20 -8.32 -8.21 18.53
N GLN A 21 -8.82 -7.12 19.13
CA GLN A 21 -9.45 -6.04 18.40
C GLN A 21 -8.43 -5.75 17.30
N LYS A 22 -8.83 -5.95 16.05
CA LYS A 22 -8.17 -5.29 14.92
C LYS A 22 -8.30 -3.81 15.24
N VAL A 23 -7.42 -3.29 16.08
CA VAL A 23 -7.32 -1.87 16.24
C VAL A 23 -6.61 -1.47 14.96
N LEU A 24 -7.42 -1.13 13.97
CA LEU A 24 -7.02 -0.37 12.80
C LEU A 24 -6.56 0.98 13.36
N ASN A 25 -5.39 0.97 13.98
CA ASN A 25 -4.76 2.15 14.55
C ASN A 25 -3.92 2.78 13.45
N ASP A 26 -3.97 4.10 13.43
CA ASP A 26 -3.02 4.84 12.64
C ASP A 26 -1.62 4.60 13.20
N TYR A 27 -0.65 4.45 12.31
CA TYR A 27 0.75 4.39 12.71
C TYR A 27 1.63 5.09 11.69
N ILE A 28 2.77 5.55 12.17
CA ILE A 28 3.86 6.05 11.32
C ILE A 28 5.06 5.10 11.49
N ILE A 29 5.83 4.97 10.42
CA ILE A 29 7.14 4.32 10.42
C ILE A 29 8.17 5.41 10.16
N THR A 30 9.11 5.58 11.08
CA THR A 30 10.20 6.55 10.96
C THR A 30 11.26 6.07 9.98
N LYS A 31 12.19 6.95 9.58
CA LYS A 31 13.36 6.53 8.77
C LYS A 31 14.30 5.56 9.49
N THR A 32 14.27 5.54 10.82
CA THR A 32 14.98 4.56 11.67
C THR A 32 14.21 3.25 11.82
N CYS A 33 13.10 3.07 11.09
CA CYS A 33 12.23 1.88 11.11
C CYS A 33 11.48 1.65 12.43
N ASP A 34 11.34 2.68 13.27
CA ASP A 34 10.48 2.63 14.45
C ASP A 34 9.02 2.73 14.01
N THR A 35 8.17 1.86 14.55
CA THR A 35 6.73 1.91 14.34
C THR A 35 6.06 2.56 15.53
N ILE A 36 5.38 3.67 15.31
CA ILE A 36 4.77 4.48 16.36
C ILE A 36 3.27 4.58 16.11
N ALA A 37 2.47 4.10 17.06
CA ALA A 37 1.02 4.29 17.03
C ALA A 37 0.71 5.78 17.22
N VAL A 38 -0.18 6.31 16.38
CA VAL A 38 -0.56 7.73 16.38
C VAL A 38 -2.06 7.88 16.16
N LYS A 39 -2.53 9.13 16.15
CA LYS A 39 -3.83 9.50 15.59
C LYS A 39 -3.61 10.45 14.42
N LEU A 40 -4.02 10.05 13.21
CA LEU A 40 -3.91 10.85 12.00
C LEU A 40 -5.19 11.65 11.75
N LYS A 41 -5.03 12.89 11.30
CA LYS A 41 -6.14 13.74 10.83
C LYS A 41 -5.66 14.78 9.83
N TYR A 42 -6.60 15.37 9.10
CA TYR A 42 -6.34 16.61 8.38
C TYR A 42 -6.36 17.80 9.34
N ASN A 43 -5.46 18.76 9.12
CA ASN A 43 -5.57 20.09 9.70
C ASN A 43 -6.45 21.00 8.83
N TRP A 44 -6.64 22.25 9.26
CA TRP A 44 -7.49 23.22 8.53
C TRP A 44 -6.94 23.63 7.15
N LEU A 45 -5.65 23.39 6.88
CA LEU A 45 -5.00 23.59 5.58
C LEU A 45 -5.08 22.35 4.67
N GLY A 46 -5.71 21.26 5.13
CA GLY A 46 -5.78 20.00 4.40
C GLY A 46 -4.50 19.15 4.46
N ASN A 47 -3.52 19.53 5.28
CA ASN A 47 -2.31 18.72 5.49
C ASN A 47 -2.57 17.59 6.49
N ILE A 48 -1.94 16.43 6.27
CA ILE A 48 -1.99 15.32 7.21
C ILE A 48 -1.08 15.61 8.41
N VAL A 49 -1.64 15.52 9.61
CA VAL A 49 -0.93 15.67 10.88
C VAL A 49 -1.17 14.45 11.76
N TYR A 50 -0.23 14.17 12.66
CA TYR A 50 -0.31 13.10 13.65
C TYR A 50 -0.19 13.61 15.08
N GLU A 51 -0.83 12.91 16.00
CA GLU A 51 -0.78 13.12 17.45
C GLU A 51 -0.22 11.86 18.11
N LEU A 52 0.74 12.04 19.02
CA LEU A 52 1.33 10.95 19.80
C LEU A 52 0.43 10.57 20.98
N PRO A 53 0.47 9.31 21.45
CA PRO A 53 -0.26 8.89 22.65
C PRO A 53 0.07 9.78 23.85
N GLY A 54 -0.94 10.32 24.52
CA GLY A 54 -0.78 11.20 25.70
C GLY A 54 -0.33 12.63 25.40
N SER A 55 -0.12 12.99 24.13
CA SER A 55 0.16 14.37 23.70
C SER A 55 -1.11 15.04 23.19
N THR A 56 -1.19 16.36 23.30
CA THR A 56 -2.20 17.20 22.62
C THR A 56 -1.63 17.96 21.42
N LYS A 57 -0.32 17.81 21.15
CA LYS A 57 0.38 18.47 20.06
C LYS A 57 0.24 17.68 18.77
N PHE A 58 -0.12 18.37 17.70
CA PHE A 58 -0.16 17.84 16.35
C PHE A 58 1.13 18.17 15.60
N THR A 59 1.70 17.18 14.93
CA THR A 59 2.91 17.32 14.10
C THR A 59 2.60 16.97 12.66
N ALA A 60 3.15 17.71 11.70
CA ALA A 60 2.96 17.41 10.28
C ALA A 60 3.61 16.07 9.91
N VAL A 61 2.92 15.29 9.08
CA VAL A 61 3.52 14.13 8.43
C VAL A 61 4.41 14.65 7.31
N ALA A 62 5.74 14.59 7.51
CA ALA A 62 6.73 15.13 6.58
C ALA A 62 7.74 14.04 6.17
N GLU A 63 8.05 14.01 4.88
CA GLU A 63 8.90 13.01 4.22
C GLU A 63 10.35 13.06 4.73
N GLY A 64 10.75 14.16 5.38
CA GLY A 64 12.04 14.30 6.03
C GLY A 64 12.27 13.33 7.19
N LYS A 65 11.21 12.97 7.93
CA LYS A 65 11.28 12.18 9.17
C LYS A 65 10.55 10.84 9.09
N ILE A 66 9.48 10.80 8.30
CA ILE A 66 8.58 9.65 8.19
C ILE A 66 8.83 8.95 6.86
N LYS A 67 9.00 7.64 6.93
CA LYS A 67 9.19 6.77 5.77
C LYS A 67 7.85 6.29 5.21
N GLU A 68 6.93 5.92 6.09
CA GLU A 68 5.64 5.35 5.75
C GLU A 68 4.62 5.75 6.83
N PHE A 69 3.35 5.86 6.47
CA PHE A 69 2.27 5.91 7.45
C PHE A 69 1.10 5.08 6.99
N HIS A 70 0.33 4.56 7.93
CA HIS A 70 -0.89 3.84 7.68
C HIS A 70 -2.04 4.62 8.28
N TRP A 71 -3.03 4.90 7.44
CA TRP A 71 -4.24 5.60 7.85
C TRP A 71 -5.40 4.62 7.84
N SER A 72 -6.00 4.39 8.99
CA SER A 72 -7.09 3.44 9.16
C SER A 72 -8.47 3.96 8.79
N LYS A 73 -8.61 5.28 8.54
CA LYS A 73 -9.92 5.91 8.33
C LYS A 73 -10.43 5.67 6.91
N MET A 74 -11.73 5.38 6.79
CA MET A 74 -12.47 5.06 5.54
C MET A 74 -12.00 3.78 4.85
N GLU A 75 -10.93 3.87 4.07
CA GLU A 75 -10.29 2.75 3.38
C GLU A 75 -8.85 2.65 3.88
N PRO A 76 -8.54 1.68 4.76
CA PRO A 76 -7.21 1.54 5.33
C PRO A 76 -6.15 1.53 4.24
N GLN A 77 -5.31 2.55 4.22
CA GLN A 77 -4.30 2.73 3.18
C GLN A 77 -2.96 3.08 3.79
N THR A 78 -1.93 2.46 3.25
CA THR A 78 -0.54 2.76 3.55
C THR A 78 -0.02 3.77 2.55
N PHE A 79 0.72 4.76 3.01
CA PHE A 79 1.38 5.77 2.19
C PHE A 79 2.88 5.72 2.45
N ILE A 80 3.68 5.76 1.39
CA ILE A 80 5.14 5.67 1.45
C ILE A 80 5.75 6.94 0.87
N ALA A 81 6.76 7.49 1.55
CA ALA A 81 7.59 8.55 0.99
C ALA A 81 8.48 7.97 -0.11
N ALA A 82 8.24 8.35 -1.37
CA ALA A 82 8.99 7.88 -2.53
C ALA A 82 9.44 9.08 -3.39
N VAL A 83 10.64 8.99 -3.96
CA VAL A 83 11.12 9.95 -4.97
C VAL A 83 10.54 9.56 -6.31
N LEU A 84 9.75 10.44 -6.91
CA LEU A 84 9.09 10.20 -8.20
C LEU A 84 10.07 10.42 -9.37
N PRO A 85 9.80 9.84 -10.55
CA PRO A 85 10.64 10.07 -11.73
C PRO A 85 10.71 11.56 -12.09
N GLY A 86 11.93 12.12 -12.09
CA GLY A 86 12.17 13.53 -12.42
C GLY A 86 12.14 14.48 -11.23
N ASP A 87 11.79 14.01 -10.03
CA ASP A 87 11.78 14.80 -8.81
C ASP A 87 13.06 14.57 -7.98
N ASP A 88 13.44 15.56 -7.19
CA ASP A 88 14.54 15.51 -6.22
C ASP A 88 14.06 15.22 -4.79
N LYS A 89 12.77 15.46 -4.53
CA LYS A 89 12.14 15.36 -3.21
C LYS A 89 11.19 14.18 -3.14
N PRO A 90 11.19 13.46 -2.00
CA PRO A 90 10.18 12.45 -1.76
C PRO A 90 8.79 13.07 -1.65
N THR A 91 7.80 12.31 -2.09
CA THR A 91 6.36 12.60 -1.94
C THR A 91 5.67 11.37 -1.37
N PHE A 92 4.68 11.55 -0.49
CA PHE A 92 3.85 10.44 -0.04
C PHE A 92 2.91 9.94 -1.15
N VAL A 93 3.06 8.66 -1.51
CA VAL A 93 2.21 7.95 -2.47
C VAL A 93 1.50 6.78 -1.81
N GLY A 94 0.25 6.53 -2.18
CA GLY A 94 -0.54 5.43 -1.66
C GLY A 94 -0.03 4.09 -2.19
N LEU A 95 0.31 3.15 -1.33
CA LEU A 95 0.71 1.79 -1.69
C LEU A 95 -0.52 0.94 -2.00
N LEU A 96 -0.66 0.53 -3.26
CA LEU A 96 -1.76 -0.32 -3.71
C LEU A 96 -1.44 -1.82 -3.64
N GLU A 97 -0.20 -2.20 -3.97
CA GLU A 97 0.26 -3.58 -3.95
C GLU A 97 1.70 -3.63 -3.45
N ARG A 98 2.00 -4.55 -2.52
CA ARG A 98 3.35 -4.81 -2.02
C ARG A 98 3.82 -6.18 -2.50
N GLY A 99 5.04 -6.27 -3.03
CA GLY A 99 5.58 -7.53 -3.52
C GLY A 99 6.92 -7.36 -4.24
N GLN A 100 7.22 -8.26 -5.18
CA GLN A 100 8.40 -8.12 -6.05
C GLN A 100 8.25 -6.90 -6.96
N ILE A 101 7.04 -6.61 -7.41
CA ILE A 101 6.66 -5.32 -7.98
C ILE A 101 5.79 -4.60 -6.97
N ASN A 102 6.21 -3.43 -6.49
CA ASN A 102 5.32 -2.57 -5.72
C ASN A 102 4.55 -1.64 -6.66
N LEU A 103 3.28 -1.43 -6.36
CA LEU A 103 2.40 -0.52 -7.09
C LEU A 103 1.98 0.63 -6.18
N TYR A 104 2.13 1.84 -6.67
CA TYR A 104 1.82 3.07 -5.97
C TYR A 104 0.83 3.92 -6.77
N GLU A 105 0.02 4.70 -6.06
CA GLU A 105 -0.91 5.68 -6.61
C GLU A 105 -0.60 7.07 -6.03
N LEU A 106 -0.48 8.04 -6.92
CA LEU A 106 -0.50 9.45 -6.58
C LEU A 106 -1.83 10.04 -7.08
N ILE A 107 -2.57 10.67 -6.16
CA ILE A 107 -3.78 11.41 -6.47
C ILE A 107 -3.43 12.90 -6.42
N SER A 108 -3.47 13.56 -7.57
CA SER A 108 -3.25 15.00 -7.69
C SER A 108 -4.58 15.71 -7.82
N HIS A 109 -4.85 16.64 -6.90
CA HIS A 109 -5.96 17.58 -7.02
C HIS A 109 -5.44 18.86 -7.67
N ARG A 110 -5.68 19.04 -8.98
CA ARG A 110 -5.36 20.28 -9.68
C ARG A 110 -6.66 20.94 -10.13
N TYR A 111 -6.91 22.15 -9.61
CA TYR A 111 -8.16 22.88 -9.82
C TYR A 111 -9.40 22.07 -9.42
N ARG A 112 -10.26 21.72 -10.40
CA ARG A 112 -11.48 20.92 -10.22
C ARG A 112 -11.34 19.48 -10.70
N ALA A 113 -10.12 19.06 -11.06
CA ALA A 113 -9.85 17.73 -11.58
C ALA A 113 -9.01 16.92 -10.58
N THR A 114 -9.44 15.68 -10.35
CA THR A 114 -8.66 14.67 -9.65
C THR A 114 -8.00 13.79 -10.70
N ILE A 115 -6.67 13.80 -10.72
CA ILE A 115 -5.86 13.03 -11.67
C ILE A 115 -5.13 11.94 -10.90
N ARG A 116 -5.25 10.70 -11.38
CA ARG A 116 -4.52 9.55 -10.86
C ARG A 116 -3.29 9.25 -11.71
N TYR A 117 -2.18 9.01 -11.04
CA TYR A 117 -0.94 8.50 -11.61
C TYR A 117 -0.56 7.22 -10.89
N TRP A 118 -0.15 6.20 -11.64
CA TRP A 118 0.37 4.97 -11.09
C TRP A 118 1.85 4.84 -11.41
N TYR A 119 2.58 4.53 -10.36
CA TYR A 119 4.00 4.29 -10.41
C TYR A 119 4.27 2.87 -9.92
N ALA A 120 5.32 2.25 -10.44
CA ALA A 120 5.74 0.96 -9.95
C ALA A 120 7.25 0.86 -9.93
N ASN A 121 7.76 0.06 -9.00
CA ASN A 121 9.15 -0.36 -9.01
C ASN A 121 9.20 -1.87 -8.85
N LYS A 122 10.30 -2.47 -9.31
CA LYS A 122 10.56 -3.89 -9.15
C LYS A 122 11.80 -4.07 -8.31
N GLU A 123 11.67 -4.72 -7.17
CA GLU A 123 12.75 -4.93 -6.20
C GLU A 123 13.41 -3.58 -5.83
N ASN A 124 14.73 -3.45 -6.07
CA ASN A 124 15.51 -2.25 -5.77
C ASN A 124 15.67 -1.32 -6.99
N ARG A 125 14.90 -1.53 -8.06
CA ARG A 125 14.96 -0.65 -9.23
C ARG A 125 14.28 0.70 -8.93
N PRO A 126 14.69 1.77 -9.63
CA PRO A 126 14.01 3.06 -9.55
C PRO A 126 12.52 2.95 -9.86
N LEU A 127 11.75 3.84 -9.26
CA LEU A 127 10.33 4.00 -9.54
C LEU A 127 10.15 4.48 -10.98
N VAL A 128 9.15 3.95 -11.70
CA VAL A 128 8.77 4.41 -13.04
C VAL A 128 7.27 4.67 -13.09
N GLU A 129 6.87 5.68 -13.86
CA GLU A 129 5.46 5.89 -14.17
C GLU A 129 5.00 4.80 -15.14
N ILE A 130 3.87 4.18 -14.83
CA ILE A 130 3.27 3.13 -15.66
C ILE A 130 1.86 3.49 -16.10
N ASN A 131 1.14 4.40 -15.46
CA ASN A 131 -0.16 4.82 -15.98
C ASN A 131 -0.55 6.20 -15.48
N ASN A 132 -1.37 6.91 -16.25
CA ASN A 132 -1.98 8.15 -15.79
C ASN A 132 -3.35 8.36 -16.45
N GLN A 133 -4.16 9.22 -15.82
CA GLN A 133 -5.50 9.57 -16.28
C GLN A 133 -5.50 10.73 -17.30
N LEU A 134 -4.37 11.39 -17.55
CA LEU A 134 -4.25 12.57 -18.43
C LEU A 134 -4.25 12.25 -19.94
N ARG A 135 -4.58 11.01 -20.32
CA ARG A 135 -4.50 10.57 -21.71
C ARG A 135 -5.66 11.15 -22.52
N LEU A 136 -5.37 12.22 -23.26
CA LEU A 136 -6.34 12.84 -24.17
C LEU A 136 -6.55 12.00 -25.45
N PHE A 137 -5.54 11.26 -25.92
CA PHE A 137 -5.64 10.39 -27.10
C PHE A 137 -4.76 9.13 -27.00
N GLY A 138 -5.38 7.96 -27.18
CA GLY A 138 -4.68 6.68 -27.34
C GLY A 138 -3.94 6.17 -26.10
N THR A 139 -3.25 5.04 -26.27
CA THR A 139 -2.40 4.46 -25.23
C THR A 139 -0.98 5.01 -25.38
N ASP A 140 -0.45 5.62 -24.32
CA ASP A 140 0.94 6.04 -24.25
C ASP A 140 1.88 4.82 -24.36
N LYS A 141 2.65 4.76 -25.46
CA LYS A 141 3.55 3.65 -25.77
C LYS A 141 4.70 3.55 -24.76
N GLN A 142 5.17 4.66 -24.21
CA GLN A 142 6.25 4.68 -23.22
C GLN A 142 5.77 4.06 -21.90
N LEU A 143 4.58 4.45 -21.44
CA LEU A 143 3.98 3.88 -20.23
C LEU A 143 3.69 2.38 -20.39
N VAL A 144 3.21 1.96 -21.57
CA VAL A 144 3.06 0.53 -21.91
C VAL A 144 4.40 -0.18 -21.80
N ARG A 145 5.46 0.39 -22.38
CA ARG A 145 6.80 -0.18 -22.35
C ARG A 145 7.32 -0.32 -20.92
N HIS A 146 7.27 0.74 -20.11
CA HIS A 146 7.66 0.70 -18.70
C HIS A 146 6.94 -0.43 -17.96
N PHE A 147 5.63 -0.55 -18.16
CA PHE A 147 4.86 -1.62 -17.53
C PHE A 147 5.26 -3.01 -18.02
N THR A 148 5.39 -3.21 -19.34
CA THR A 148 5.76 -4.52 -19.90
C THR A 148 7.16 -4.94 -19.49
N ASP A 149 8.10 -4.01 -19.34
CA ASP A 149 9.47 -4.27 -18.91
C ASP A 149 9.53 -4.78 -17.45
N LEU A 150 8.55 -4.40 -16.61
CA LEU A 150 8.47 -4.89 -15.23
C LEU A 150 8.05 -6.37 -15.15
N ILE A 151 7.18 -6.81 -16.08
CA ILE A 151 6.55 -8.16 -16.03
C ILE A 151 7.10 -9.16 -17.05
N SER A 152 7.99 -8.73 -17.95
CA SER A 152 8.45 -9.52 -19.11
C SER A 152 9.22 -10.79 -18.75
N ASP A 153 9.84 -10.84 -17.58
CA ASP A 153 10.58 -11.99 -17.08
C ASP A 153 9.67 -13.15 -16.63
N LYS A 154 8.40 -12.89 -16.31
CA LYS A 154 7.39 -13.93 -16.06
C LYS A 154 6.50 -14.06 -17.30
N GLN A 155 6.97 -14.85 -18.27
CA GLN A 155 6.33 -15.00 -19.59
C GLN A 155 4.83 -15.29 -19.51
N GLN A 156 4.39 -16.11 -18.54
CA GLN A 156 2.97 -16.39 -18.31
C GLN A 156 2.15 -15.12 -18.02
N VAL A 157 2.66 -14.21 -17.18
CA VAL A 157 2.00 -12.95 -16.85
C VAL A 157 2.01 -12.02 -18.04
N TYR A 158 3.16 -11.92 -18.71
CA TYR A 158 3.34 -11.06 -19.89
C TYR A 158 2.39 -11.44 -21.04
N LEU A 159 2.32 -12.72 -21.38
CA LEU A 159 1.42 -13.21 -22.44
C LEU A 159 -0.05 -13.03 -22.06
N ALA A 160 -0.43 -13.33 -20.81
CA ALA A 160 -1.79 -13.12 -20.32
C ALA A 160 -2.20 -11.63 -20.40
N PHE A 161 -1.27 -10.72 -20.09
CA PHE A 161 -1.50 -9.29 -20.25
C PHE A 161 -1.70 -8.89 -21.72
N LYS A 162 -0.84 -9.36 -22.63
CA LYS A 162 -0.95 -9.07 -24.08
C LYS A 162 -2.29 -9.52 -24.67
N GLN A 163 -2.83 -10.64 -24.19
CA GLN A 163 -4.13 -11.16 -24.65
C GLN A 163 -5.32 -10.27 -24.25
N GLN A 164 -5.22 -9.47 -23.20
CA GLN A 164 -6.35 -8.63 -22.74
C GLN A 164 -6.66 -7.46 -23.67
N LYS A 165 -5.75 -7.09 -24.58
CA LYS A 165 -5.87 -5.98 -25.56
C LYS A 165 -6.29 -4.62 -24.96
N LYS A 166 -6.24 -4.46 -23.63
CA LYS A 166 -6.67 -3.27 -22.90
C LYS A 166 -5.56 -2.80 -21.97
N TYR A 167 -5.32 -1.50 -21.97
CA TYR A 167 -4.37 -0.84 -21.09
C TYR A 167 -5.12 0.11 -20.15
N ASN A 168 -5.45 -0.36 -18.96
CA ASN A 168 -6.15 0.43 -17.95
C ASN A 168 -5.72 0.00 -16.54
N PHE A 169 -6.08 0.81 -15.55
CA PHE A 169 -5.77 0.60 -14.14
C PHE A 169 -6.13 -0.81 -13.65
N LYS A 170 -7.35 -1.28 -13.92
CA LYS A 170 -7.80 -2.61 -13.47
C LYS A 170 -6.93 -3.75 -14.03
N THR A 171 -6.64 -3.71 -15.34
CA THR A 171 -5.79 -4.71 -15.99
C THR A 171 -4.37 -4.69 -15.43
N ILE A 172 -3.77 -3.51 -15.27
CA ILE A 172 -2.41 -3.34 -14.75
C ILE A 172 -2.29 -3.93 -13.33
N ARG A 173 -3.20 -3.55 -12.42
CA ARG A 173 -3.18 -4.03 -11.03
C ARG A 173 -3.37 -5.54 -10.96
N LYS A 174 -4.30 -6.09 -11.74
CA LYS A 174 -4.51 -7.55 -11.82
C LYS A 174 -3.26 -8.27 -12.29
N SER A 175 -2.56 -7.74 -13.30
CA SER A 175 -1.31 -8.33 -13.79
C SER A 175 -0.19 -8.26 -12.75
N ILE A 176 -0.08 -7.17 -11.98
CA ILE A 176 0.90 -7.06 -10.87
C ILE A 176 0.56 -8.03 -9.75
N GLN A 177 -0.71 -8.16 -9.36
CA GLN A 177 -1.16 -9.13 -8.37
C GLN A 177 -0.81 -10.56 -8.78
N GLN A 178 -1.06 -10.91 -10.06
CA GLN A 178 -0.67 -12.21 -10.61
C GLN A 178 0.86 -12.38 -10.61
N TYR A 179 1.61 -11.33 -10.96
CA TYR A 179 3.06 -11.36 -10.92
C TYR A 179 3.59 -11.62 -9.51
N ASN A 180 3.04 -10.95 -8.50
CA ASN A 180 3.46 -11.05 -7.11
C ASN A 180 3.01 -12.35 -6.43
N SER A 181 1.93 -12.99 -6.90
CA SER A 181 1.46 -14.27 -6.36
C SER A 181 2.24 -15.48 -6.87
N LEU A 182 2.86 -15.37 -8.05
CA LEU A 182 3.78 -16.38 -8.57
C LEU A 182 5.05 -16.39 -7.72
N ARG A 183 5.13 -17.36 -6.81
CA ARG A 183 6.32 -17.60 -5.98
C ARG A 183 7.58 -17.64 -6.85
N TRP A 184 8.62 -16.98 -6.36
CA TRP A 184 9.96 -17.06 -6.91
C TRP A 184 10.49 -18.49 -6.74
N SER A 185 10.40 -19.31 -7.79
CA SER A 185 10.91 -20.70 -7.82
C SER A 185 12.41 -20.75 -8.14
N SER A 186 13.21 -19.90 -7.50
CA SER A 186 14.67 -19.90 -7.69
C SER A 186 15.39 -19.48 -6.41
N ARG A 187 15.40 -20.39 -5.44
CA ARG A 187 16.60 -20.61 -4.64
C ARG A 187 16.91 -22.12 -4.70
N PRO A 188 18.10 -22.53 -5.19
CA PRO A 188 18.62 -23.85 -4.88
C PRO A 188 18.81 -24.00 -3.36
#